data_AF-A0A3D4U8M3-F1
#
_entry.id   AF-A0A3D4U8M3-F1
#
_cell.length_a   1.000
_cell.length_b   1.000
_cell.length_c   1.000
_cell.angle_alpha   90.00
_cell.angle_beta   90.00
_cell.angle_gamma   90.00
#
_symmetry.space_group_name_H-M   'P 1'
#
loop_
_entity.id
_entity.type
_entity.pdbx_description
1 polymer ?
#
loop_
_entity_poly.entity_id
_entity_poly.type
_entity_poly.pdbx_seq_one_letter_code
_entity_poly.pdbx_strand_id
1 'polypeptide(L)'
;VLLAMGFVSPVETILAGFGIDKDARGNAKATTEDEGGYRTNVDKVFAAGDMRRGQSLVVWAIREGRQAARAVDQYLMGATTLPR
;
A
#
# COMPACT_ATOMS: atom_id res chain seq x y z
N VAL A 1 27.31 -21.74 -1.14
CA VAL A 1 26.93 -20.57 -0.31
C VAL A 1 25.55 -20.12 -0.75
N LEU A 2 24.62 -19.92 0.19
CA LEU A 2 23.28 -19.37 -0.07
C LEU A 2 23.20 -17.97 0.54
N LEU A 3 22.81 -16.98 -0.26
CA LEU A 3 22.60 -15.60 0.19
C LEU A 3 21.09 -15.35 0.34
N ALA A 4 20.63 -15.06 1.57
CA ALA A 4 19.23 -14.83 1.92
C ALA A 4 19.04 -13.45 2.57
N MET A 5 19.37 -12.40 1.82
CA MET A 5 19.37 -11.00 2.31
C MET A 5 17.99 -10.32 2.29
N GLY A 6 16.97 -10.98 1.72
CA GLY A 6 15.62 -10.43 1.60
C GLY A 6 15.52 -9.30 0.58
N PHE A 7 14.54 -8.41 0.78
CA PHE A 7 14.31 -7.21 -0.03
C PHE A 7 13.97 -6.03 0.88
N VAL A 8 14.20 -4.80 0.41
CA VAL A 8 14.06 -3.59 1.23
C VAL A 8 12.86 -2.74 0.80
N SER A 9 12.68 -2.56 -0.51
CA SER A 9 11.66 -1.67 -1.08
C SER A 9 11.17 -2.18 -2.44
N PRO A 10 10.04 -1.66 -2.96
CA PRO A 10 9.59 -1.91 -4.33
C PRO A 10 10.61 -1.45 -5.38
N VAL A 11 10.46 -1.97 -6.59
CA VAL A 11 11.24 -1.53 -7.74
C VAL A 11 10.96 -0.05 -8.03
N GLU A 12 12.00 0.77 -8.08
CA GLU A 12 11.89 2.23 -8.20
C GLU A 12 11.14 2.67 -9.46
N THR A 13 11.28 1.95 -10.57
CA THR A 13 10.62 2.29 -11.84
C THR A 13 9.09 2.28 -11.73
N ILE A 14 8.51 1.45 -10.86
CA ILE A 14 7.07 1.42 -10.63
C ILE A 14 6.63 2.68 -9.90
N LEU A 15 7.29 3.01 -8.78
CA LEU A 15 6.92 4.20 -7.98
C LEU A 15 7.14 5.48 -8.77
N ALA A 16 8.26 5.59 -9.47
CA ALA A 16 8.57 6.73 -10.33
C ALA A 16 7.59 6.85 -11.51
N GLY A 17 7.21 5.73 -12.15
CA GLY A 17 6.29 5.70 -13.27
C GLY A 17 4.89 6.23 -12.93
N PHE A 18 4.45 6.04 -11.69
CA PHE A 18 3.19 6.60 -11.19
C PHE A 18 3.36 7.96 -10.50
N GLY A 19 4.59 8.42 -10.23
CA GLY A 19 4.85 9.65 -9.46
C GLY A 19 4.52 9.52 -7.97
N ILE A 20 4.65 8.31 -7.41
CA ILE A 20 4.31 8.02 -6.02
C ILE A 20 5.44 8.46 -5.09
N ASP A 21 5.10 9.23 -4.05
CA ASP A 21 6.02 9.63 -3.00
C ASP A 21 6.49 8.42 -2.19
N LYS A 22 7.76 8.44 -1.79
CA LYS A 22 8.39 7.38 -0.98
C LYS A 22 8.39 7.75 0.50
N ASP A 23 8.29 6.76 1.38
CA ASP A 23 8.62 6.92 2.79
C ASP A 23 10.14 6.91 3.02
N ALA A 24 10.59 7.12 4.26
CA ALA A 24 12.01 7.11 4.61
C ALA A 24 12.72 5.78 4.36
N ARG A 25 11.98 4.68 4.15
CA ARG A 25 12.49 3.33 3.86
C ARG A 25 12.40 2.99 2.37
N GLY A 26 11.94 3.92 1.53
CA GLY A 26 11.80 3.72 0.09
C GLY A 26 10.51 3.00 -0.35
N ASN A 27 9.58 2.73 0.58
CA ASN A 27 8.28 2.13 0.25
C ASN A 27 7.31 3.19 -0.26
N ALA A 28 6.21 2.74 -0.88
CA ALA A 28 5.12 3.64 -1.28
C ALA A 28 4.54 4.34 -0.04
N LYS A 29 4.57 5.67 -0.02
CA LYS A 29 3.97 6.46 1.03
C LYS A 29 2.45 6.45 0.84
N ALA A 30 1.76 5.76 1.75
CA ALA A 30 0.31 5.76 1.81
C ALA A 30 -0.17 5.85 3.26
N THR A 31 -1.27 6.57 3.46
CA THR A 31 -1.89 6.75 4.78
C THR A 31 -2.46 5.43 5.29
N THR A 32 -2.73 5.30 6.59
CA THR A 32 -3.43 4.13 7.18
C THR A 32 -4.59 4.58 8.07
N GLU A 33 -5.08 5.79 7.85
CA GLU A 33 -6.18 6.38 8.61
C GLU A 33 -7.52 5.78 8.21
N ASP A 34 -8.54 6.00 9.06
CA ASP A 34 -9.85 5.38 8.91
C ASP A 34 -10.63 5.91 7.70
N GLU A 35 -10.45 7.19 7.36
CA GLU A 35 -10.97 7.80 6.15
C GLU A 35 -9.84 8.01 5.13
N GLY A 36 -10.02 7.53 3.90
CA GLY A 36 -9.03 7.70 2.84
C GLY A 36 -7.72 6.92 3.04
N GLY A 37 -7.71 5.93 3.93
CA GLY A 37 -6.57 5.04 4.17
C GLY A 37 -6.06 4.35 2.90
N TYR A 38 -4.78 4.00 2.91
CA TYR A 38 -4.03 3.33 1.84
C TYR A 38 -3.88 4.14 0.54
N ARG A 39 -4.30 5.41 0.55
CA ARG A 39 -4.16 6.31 -0.59
C ARG A 39 -2.76 6.91 -0.64
N THR A 40 -2.20 6.98 -1.85
CA THR A 40 -0.91 7.63 -2.12
C THR A 40 -1.09 9.14 -2.36
N ASN A 41 -0.02 9.86 -2.65
CA ASN A 41 -0.08 11.26 -3.12
C ASN A 41 -0.79 11.39 -4.48
N VAL A 42 -0.88 10.32 -5.27
CA VAL A 42 -1.51 10.32 -6.59
C VAL A 42 -2.98 9.94 -6.46
N ASP A 43 -3.87 10.75 -7.05
CA ASP A 43 -5.31 10.47 -7.04
C ASP A 43 -5.60 9.11 -7.70
N LYS A 44 -6.55 8.36 -7.13
CA LYS A 44 -6.96 7.01 -7.57
C LYS A 44 -5.88 5.92 -7.45
N VAL A 45 -4.74 6.20 -6.84
CA VAL A 45 -3.67 5.22 -6.62
C VAL A 45 -3.55 4.89 -5.14
N PHE A 46 -3.59 3.59 -4.84
CA PHE A 46 -3.58 3.04 -3.49
C PHE A 46 -2.45 2.01 -3.35
N ALA A 47 -1.86 1.89 -2.16
CA ALA A 47 -0.78 0.96 -1.88
C ALA A 47 -1.00 0.23 -0.54
N ALA A 48 -0.76 -1.07 -0.51
CA ALA A 48 -0.95 -1.94 0.65
C ALA A 48 0.07 -3.08 0.68
N GLY A 49 0.19 -3.75 1.83
CA GLY A 49 1.07 -4.90 2.01
C GLY A 49 2.54 -4.49 1.91
N ASP A 50 3.38 -5.39 1.41
CA ASP A 50 4.84 -5.21 1.41
C ASP A 50 5.29 -3.99 0.57
N MET A 51 4.47 -3.53 -0.39
CA MET A 51 4.77 -2.33 -1.19
C MET A 51 4.71 -1.02 -0.37
N ARG A 52 3.95 -1.01 0.72
CA ARG A 52 3.79 0.12 1.64
C ARG A 52 4.52 -0.12 2.97
N ARG A 53 4.41 -1.34 3.50
CA ARG A 53 4.93 -1.73 4.83
C ARG A 53 6.40 -2.15 4.79
N GLY A 54 6.88 -2.63 3.65
CA GLY A 54 8.10 -3.44 3.54
C GLY A 54 7.85 -4.89 3.96
N GLN A 55 8.89 -5.72 3.91
CA GLN A 55 8.83 -7.16 4.19
C GLN A 55 8.03 -7.49 5.46
N SER A 56 6.98 -8.30 5.31
CA SER A 56 6.11 -8.70 6.41
C SER A 56 5.54 -10.11 6.24
N LEU A 57 4.51 -10.43 7.01
CA LEU A 57 3.79 -11.71 6.93
C LEU A 57 2.62 -11.62 5.95
N VAL A 58 2.27 -12.74 5.32
CA VAL A 58 1.11 -12.84 4.42
C VAL A 58 -0.19 -12.37 5.08
N VAL A 59 -0.38 -12.64 6.37
CA VAL A 59 -1.56 -12.17 7.12
C VAL A 59 -1.67 -10.64 7.16
N TRP A 60 -0.54 -9.94 7.18
CA TRP A 60 -0.53 -8.48 7.10
C TRP A 60 -0.90 -8.00 5.69
N ALA A 61 -0.38 -8.64 4.65
CA ALA A 61 -0.76 -8.33 3.29
C ALA A 61 -2.27 -8.55 3.05
N ILE A 62 -2.84 -9.64 3.58
CA ILE A 62 -4.29 -9.91 3.50
C ILE A 62 -5.08 -8.84 4.26
N ARG A 63 -4.67 -8.50 5.49
CA ARG A 63 -5.35 -7.49 6.30
C ARG A 63 -5.32 -6.11 5.63
N GLU A 64 -4.16 -5.67 5.18
CA GLU A 64 -4.02 -4.37 4.50
C GLU A 64 -4.75 -4.37 3.15
N GLY A 65 -4.71 -5.48 2.40
CA GLY A 65 -5.45 -5.61 1.14
C GLY A 65 -6.96 -5.47 1.31
N ARG A 66 -7.54 -6.05 2.37
CA ARG A 66 -8.98 -5.89 2.70
C ARG A 66 -9.32 -4.45 3.05
N GLN A 67 -8.48 -3.77 3.82
CA GLN A 67 -8.70 -2.38 4.18
C GLN A 67 -8.52 -1.43 2.98
N ALA A 68 -7.54 -1.70 2.12
CA ALA A 68 -7.36 -0.95 0.87
C ALA A 68 -8.56 -1.15 -0.07
N ALA A 69 -9.09 -2.36 -0.21
CA ALA A 69 -10.30 -2.61 -1.00
C ALA A 69 -11.50 -1.82 -0.46
N ARG A 70 -11.68 -1.76 0.85
CA ARG A 70 -12.70 -0.93 1.50
C ARG A 70 -12.52 0.56 1.21
N ALA A 71 -11.28 1.06 1.27
CA ALA A 71 -10.99 2.47 0.99
C ALA A 71 -11.22 2.83 -0.49
N VAL A 72 -10.87 1.93 -1.41
CA VAL A 72 -11.15 2.07 -2.85
C VAL A 72 -12.65 2.09 -3.11
N ASP A 73 -13.40 1.16 -2.50
CA ASP A 73 -14.86 1.10 -2.62
C ASP A 73 -15.52 2.39 -2.11
N GLN A 74 -15.13 2.87 -0.92
CA GLN A 74 -15.62 4.14 -0.38
C GLN A 74 -15.27 5.33 -1.28
N TYR A 75 -14.07 5.35 -1.86
CA TYR A 75 -13.66 6.42 -2.78
C TYR A 75 -14.49 6.43 -4.06
N LEU A 76 -14.81 5.27 -4.64
CA LEU A 76 -15.59 5.16 -5.87
C LEU A 76 -17.08 5.37 -5.66
N MET A 77 -17.62 4.88 -4.55
CA MET A 77 -19.05 4.81 -4.29
C MET A 77 -19.56 5.91 -3.34
N GLY A 78 -18.66 6.62 -2.66
CA GLY A 78 -18.98 7.60 -1.60
C GLY A 78 -19.32 6.98 -0.24
N ALA A 79 -19.62 5.68 -0.21
CA ALA A 79 -19.88 4.88 0.99
C ALA A 79 -19.45 3.43 0.74
N THR A 80 -19.26 2.64 1.80
CA THR A 80 -18.88 1.22 1.67
C THR A 80 -19.63 0.34 2.66
N THR A 81 -20.04 -0.84 2.21
CA THR A 81 -20.66 -1.89 3.06
C THR A 81 -19.67 -2.99 3.43
N LEU A 82 -18.42 -2.91 2.93
CA LEU A 82 -17.40 -3.92 3.19
C LEU A 82 -16.97 -3.91 4.65
N PRO A 83 -16.75 -5.07 5.29
CA PRO A 83 -16.28 -5.13 6.67
C PRO A 83 -14.85 -4.61 6.82
N ARG A 84 -14.48 -4.18 8.03
CA ARG A 84 -13.09 -3.91 8.41
C ARG A 84 -12.31 -5.18 8.70
#